data_AF-A0A1H9K366-F1
#
_entry.id   AF-A0A1H9K366-F1
#
_cell.length_a   1.000
_cell.length_b   1.000
_cell.length_c   1.000
_cell.angle_alpha   90.00
_cell.angle_beta   90.00
_cell.angle_gamma   90.00
#
_symmetry.space_group_name_H-M   'P 1'
#
loop_
_entity.id
_entity.type
_entity.pdbx_description
1 polymer ?
#
loop_
_entity_poly.entity_id
_entity_poly.type
_entity_poly.pdbx_seq_one_letter_code
_entity_poly.pdbx_strand_id
1 'polypeptide(L)' 'MLDSRKVLNQIYTRQGVPARWGTFEDPWGNALGFFEYLDKSEEKVRIREILRGEKNTL' A
#
# COMPACT_ATOMS: atom_id res chain seq x y z
N MET A 1 29.52 7.47 0.28
CA MET A 1 28.47 8.18 1.04
C MET A 1 27.28 8.28 0.09
N LEU A 2 26.35 7.32 0.15
CA LEU A 2 25.19 7.29 -0.76
C LEU A 2 24.16 8.31 -0.26
N ASP A 3 23.79 9.22 -1.15
CA ASP A 3 22.82 10.29 -0.90
C ASP A 3 21.48 9.70 -0.45
N SER A 4 21.04 10.06 0.76
CA SER A 4 19.85 9.57 1.45
C SER A 4 18.53 10.04 0.83
N ARG A 5 18.54 10.44 -0.44
CA ARG A 5 17.38 10.92 -1.21
C ARG A 5 17.06 9.94 -2.33
N LYS A 6 16.83 8.66 -2.01
CA LYS A 6 16.06 7.78 -2.90
C LYS A 6 14.61 8.25 -2.83
N VAL A 7 14.30 9.23 -3.68
CA VAL A 7 13.00 9.86 -3.80
C VAL A 7 11.97 8.78 -4.19
N LEU A 8 10.85 8.73 -3.47
CA LEU A 8 9.61 8.04 -3.87
C LEU A 8 9.15 8.61 -5.22
N ASN A 9 9.78 8.20 -6.32
CA ASN A 9 9.71 9.02 -7.54
C ASN A 9 8.40 8.86 -8.31
N GLN A 10 7.60 7.81 -8.07
CA GLN A 10 6.31 7.65 -8.75
C GLN A 10 5.28 6.97 -7.84
N ILE A 11 4.18 7.69 -7.59
CA ILE A 11 2.95 7.15 -7.04
C ILE A 11 2.02 6.88 -8.23
N TYR A 12 1.57 5.65 -8.36
CA TYR A 12 0.66 5.20 -9.41
C TYR A 12 -0.78 5.25 -8.91
N THR A 13 -1.69 5.66 -9.79
CA THR A 13 -3.13 5.52 -9.64
C THR A 13 -3.72 5.00 -10.94
N ARG A 14 -4.83 4.27 -10.86
CA ARG A 14 -5.55 3.77 -12.02
C ARG A 14 -7.04 3.84 -11.76
N GLN A 15 -7.81 4.28 -12.75
CA GLN A 15 -9.27 4.28 -12.68
C GLN A 15 -9.79 2.86 -12.38
N GLY A 16 -10.66 2.74 -11.37
CA GLY A 16 -11.21 1.46 -10.91
C GLY A 16 -10.36 0.74 -9.85
N VAL A 17 -9.18 1.24 -9.50
CA VAL A 17 -8.40 0.74 -8.37
C VAL A 17 -8.62 1.68 -7.18
N PRO A 18 -9.13 1.20 -6.03
CA PRO A 18 -9.46 2.06 -4.88
C PRO A 18 -8.22 2.49 -4.08
N ALA A 19 -7.02 2.26 -4.60
CA ALA A 19 -5.76 2.53 -3.94
C ALA A 19 -4.73 3.14 -4.90
N ARG A 20 -3.90 4.02 -4.36
CA ARG A 20 -2.64 4.45 -4.95
C ARG A 20 -1.51 3.58 -4.43
N TRP A 21 -0.48 3.35 -5.23
CA TRP A 21 0.67 2.55 -4.80
C TRP A 21 1.97 3.13 -5.32
N GLY A 22 3.07 2.76 -4.69
CA GLY A 22 4.42 3.14 -5.10
C GLY A 22 5.39 2.03 -4.73
N THR A 23 6.46 1.92 -5.49
CA THR A 23 7.55 0.99 -5.22
C THR A 23 8.83 1.77 -5.02
N PHE A 24 9.63 1.38 -4.05
CA PHE A 24 10.98 1.92 -3.88
C PHE A 24 11.93 0.78 -3.52
N GLU A 25 13.19 0.97 -3.86
CA GLU A 25 14.24 0.06 -3.43
C GLU A 25 14.92 0.65 -2.19
N ASP A 26 15.05 -0.11 -1.13
CA ASP A 26 15.82 0.32 0.03
C ASP A 26 17.34 0.42 -0.29
N PRO A 27 18.18 0.93 0.63
CA PRO A 27 19.62 1.00 0.44
C PRO A 27 20.33 -0.36 0.33
N TRP A 28 19.66 -1.45 0.70
CA TRP A 28 20.18 -2.82 0.62
C TRP A 28 19.73 -3.54 -0.67
N GLY A 29 18.93 -2.89 -1.51
CA GLY A 29 18.46 -3.44 -2.78
C GLY A 29 17.15 -4.24 -2.67
N ASN A 30 16.45 -4.19 -1.52
CA ASN A 30 15.13 -4.81 -1.42
C ASN A 30 14.08 -3.91 -2.07
N ALA A 31 13.25 -4.49 -2.94
CA ALA A 31 12.08 -3.83 -3.49
C ALA A 31 10.94 -3.84 -2.46
N LEU A 32 10.51 -2.66 -2.05
CA LEU A 32 9.43 -2.45 -1.09
C LEU A 32 8.25 -1.77 -1.81
N GLY A 33 7.06 -2.34 -1.61
CA GLY A 33 5.81 -1.81 -2.13
C GLY A 33 4.99 -1.14 -1.03
N PHE A 34 4.53 0.08 -1.28
CA PHE A 34 3.55 0.76 -0.46
C PHE A 34 2.24 0.93 -1.23
N PHE A 35 1.13 0.83 -0.53
CA PHE A 35 -0.18 1.18 -1.07
C PHE A 35 -0.99 1.95 -0.02
N GLU A 36 -1.88 2.81 -0.51
CA GLU A 36 -2.80 3.57 0.31
C GLU A 36 -4.15 3.68 -0.39
N TYR A 37 -5.24 3.44 0.33
CA TYR A 37 -6.59 3.63 -0.19
C TYR A 37 -6.87 5.11 -0.50
N LEU A 38 -7.61 5.34 -1.58
CA LEU A 38 -8.09 6.66 -1.96
C LEU A 38 -9.18 7.16 -1.01
N ASP A 39 -10.04 6.27 -0.50
CA ASP A 39 -11.04 6.55 0.53
C ASP A 39 -10.78 5.73 1.81
N LYS A 40 -10.54 6.43 2.92
CA LYS A 40 -10.31 5.84 4.24
C LYS A 40 -11.55 5.17 4.84
N SER A 41 -12.74 5.53 4.38
CA SER A 41 -13.99 4.90 4.77
C SER A 41 -14.09 3.51 4.16
N GLU A 42 -13.77 3.38 2.87
CA GLU A 42 -13.68 2.10 2.15
C GLU A 42 -12.60 1.20 2.77
N GLU A 43 -11.42 1.77 3.10
CA GLU A 43 -10.36 1.04 3.81
C GLU A 43 -10.87 0.41 5.12
N LYS A 44 -11.58 1.17 5.95
CA LYS A 44 -12.15 0.67 7.21
C LYS A 44 -13.21 -0.41 7.01
N VAL A 45 -14.05 -0.26 5.98
CA VAL A 45 -15.05 -1.28 5.63
C VAL A 45 -14.33 -2.57 5.23
N ARG A 46 -13.33 -2.47 4.35
CA ARG A 46 -12.57 -3.62 3.86
C ARG A 46 -11.81 -4.36 4.96
N ILE A 47 -11.14 -3.62 5.85
CA ILE A 47 -10.48 -4.19 7.03
C ILE A 47 -11.50 -4.94 7.89
N ARG A 48 -12.67 -4.35 8.15
CA ARG A 48 -13.71 -4.98 8.95
C ARG A 48 -14.24 -6.26 8.31
N GLU A 49 -14.41 -6.30 6.99
CA GLU A 49 -14.84 -7.50 6.26
C GLU A 49 -13.82 -8.63 6.38
N ILE A 50 -12.53 -8.34 6.15
CA ILE A 50 -11.44 -9.31 6.24
C ILE A 50 -11.37 -9.90 7.66
N LEU A 51 -11.32 -9.03 8.67
CA LEU A 51 -11.24 -9.46 10.09
C LEU A 51 -12.51 -10.19 10.56
N ARG A 52 -13.67 -9.95 9.93
CA ARG A 52 -14.90 -10.70 10.22
C ARG A 52 -14.85 -12.10 9.61
N GLY A 53 -14.32 -12.26 8.40
CA GLY A 53 -14.15 -13.56 7.75
C GLY A 53 -13.22 -14.49 8.53
N GLU A 54 -12.15 -13.95 9.12
CA GLU A 54 -11.22 -14.71 9.97
C GLU A 54 -11.90 -15.36 11.18
N LYS A 55 -12.88 -14.68 11.80
CA LYS A 55 -13.58 -15.18 12.99
C LYS A 55 -14.63 -16.26 12.71
N ASN A 56 -15.02 -16.47 11.46
CA ASN A 56 -16.02 -17.46 11.07
C ASN A 56 -15.41 -18.78 10.57
N THR A 57 -14.07 -18.91 10.63
CA THR A 57 -13.34 -20.10 10.15
C THR A 57 -12.69 -20.90 11.30
N LEU A 58 -13.15 -20.68 12.53
CA LEU A 58 -12.77 -21.42 13.75
C LEU A 58 -14.03 -21.89 14.48
#